data_AF-A0A2T4JGA6-F1
#
_entry.id   AF-A0A2T4JGA6-F1
#
_cell.length_a   1.000
_cell.length_b   1.000
_cell.length_c   1.000
_cell.angle_alpha   90.00
_cell.angle_beta   90.00
_cell.angle_gamma   90.00
#
_symmetry.space_group_name_H-M   'P 1'
#
loop_
_entity.id
_entity.type
_entity.pdbx_description
1 polymer ?
#
loop_
_entity_poly.entity_id
_entity_poly.type
_entity_poly.pdbx_seq_one_letter_code
_entity_poly.pdbx_strand_id
1 'polypeptide(L)'
;MTTIAAIRTHHWGEDAQRVYDQLRPVFGDNLVTVFHNRPEGLELPLPVVDIDDAWVAANGLRVLPDWGWRCGDYFLYALRQAIPAADHYWLIEPDVFFTGPVADLFAKVAGRGEDLLGVRIEPMEAGHRFGRGMPGVPLWRAIFALTRFSGRAADRLFAARQVYRDSKLELRFYTNDETFCFSTALADATLSHANLCDIAPEWFAQETMRTDPDVLLDTLIAQTAPGAHHPVRARASFKRGLVDRLTDNTGYLKRMSASLGCLSPEDIDDIAAEVARRSRETLMHHRPRAKGAVPPK
;
A
#
# COMPACT_ATOMS: atom_id res chain seq x y z
N MET A 1 13.94 -3.04 -22.98
CA MET A 1 13.25 -3.57 -21.79
C MET A 1 12.20 -2.57 -21.38
N THR A 2 10.93 -2.89 -21.58
CA THR A 2 9.79 -2.02 -21.28
C THR A 2 9.42 -2.15 -19.82
N THR A 3 9.30 -1.04 -19.11
CA THR A 3 8.92 -1.00 -17.70
C THR A 3 7.69 -0.12 -17.54
N ILE A 4 6.68 -0.61 -16.84
CA ILE A 4 5.50 0.16 -16.43
C ILE A 4 5.60 0.44 -14.94
N ALA A 5 5.21 1.63 -14.52
CA ALA A 5 4.99 1.95 -13.12
C ALA A 5 3.50 2.17 -12.87
N ALA A 6 3.02 1.66 -11.73
CA ALA A 6 1.66 1.85 -11.31
C ALA A 6 1.58 2.39 -9.88
N ILE A 7 0.77 3.43 -9.72
CA ILE A 7 0.32 3.87 -8.41
C ILE A 7 -0.88 3.00 -8.03
N ARG A 8 -0.74 2.15 -7.02
CA ARG A 8 -1.84 1.32 -6.51
C ARG A 8 -2.67 2.12 -5.53
N THR A 9 -3.99 2.23 -5.71
CA THR A 9 -4.80 3.02 -4.76
C THR A 9 -6.25 2.57 -4.69
N HIS A 10 -6.95 2.95 -3.62
CA HIS A 10 -8.41 2.90 -3.48
C HIS A 10 -9.02 4.31 -3.34
N HIS A 11 -8.19 5.35 -3.38
CA HIS A 11 -8.59 6.74 -3.25
C HIS A 11 -7.58 7.65 -3.95
N TRP A 12 -8.05 8.60 -4.77
CA TRP A 12 -7.18 9.63 -5.33
C TRP A 12 -7.30 10.91 -4.52
N GLY A 13 -6.26 11.22 -3.75
CA GLY A 13 -6.15 12.43 -2.95
C GLY A 13 -4.76 13.05 -3.06
N GLU A 14 -4.42 13.95 -2.14
CA GLU A 14 -3.14 14.68 -2.11
C GLU A 14 -1.93 13.74 -2.15
N ASP A 15 -1.97 12.63 -1.42
CA ASP A 15 -0.86 11.67 -1.35
C ASP A 15 -0.62 11.01 -2.72
N ALA A 16 -1.67 10.50 -3.38
CA ALA A 16 -1.59 9.90 -4.71
C ALA A 16 -1.18 10.92 -5.79
N GLN A 17 -1.73 12.13 -5.74
CA GLN A 17 -1.39 13.20 -6.66
C GLN A 17 0.09 13.58 -6.55
N ARG A 18 0.61 13.69 -5.32
CA ARG A 18 2.03 13.97 -5.07
C ARG A 18 2.93 12.89 -5.66
N VAL A 19 2.62 11.61 -5.45
CA VAL A 19 3.40 10.52 -6.05
C VAL A 19 3.35 10.60 -7.57
N TYR A 20 2.19 10.86 -8.17
CA TYR A 20 2.07 11.07 -9.60
C TYR A 20 2.98 12.21 -10.10
N ASP A 21 2.97 13.36 -9.44
CA ASP A 21 3.79 14.51 -9.84
C ASP A 21 5.29 14.20 -9.75
N GLN A 22 5.71 13.36 -8.79
CA GLN A 22 7.10 12.91 -8.67
C GLN A 22 7.47 11.88 -9.75
N LEU A 23 6.58 10.95 -10.07
CA LEU A 23 6.88 9.83 -10.98
C LEU A 23 6.69 10.17 -12.46
N ARG A 24 5.77 11.08 -12.80
CA ARG A 24 5.46 11.44 -14.20
C ARG A 24 6.70 11.89 -14.98
N PRO A 25 7.61 12.73 -14.44
CA PRO A 25 8.84 13.10 -15.15
C PRO A 25 9.77 11.91 -15.46
N VAL A 26 9.67 10.80 -14.72
CA VAL A 26 10.51 9.60 -14.89
C VAL A 26 9.88 8.62 -15.86
N PHE A 27 8.59 8.33 -15.69
CA PHE A 27 7.91 7.26 -16.42
C PHE A 27 7.11 7.76 -17.63
N GLY A 28 6.75 9.04 -17.69
CA GLY A 28 5.94 9.60 -18.78
C GLY A 28 4.66 8.79 -19.01
N ASP A 29 4.46 8.35 -20.25
CA ASP A 29 3.30 7.55 -20.66
C ASP A 29 3.30 6.11 -20.12
N ASN A 30 4.42 5.65 -19.53
CA ASN A 30 4.53 4.36 -18.88
C ASN A 30 4.08 4.39 -17.40
N LEU A 31 3.49 5.50 -16.95
CA LEU A 31 2.88 5.63 -15.63
C LEU A 31 1.37 5.41 -15.72
N VAL A 32 0.86 4.48 -14.93
CA VAL A 32 -0.58 4.19 -14.82
C VAL A 32 -1.01 4.19 -13.36
N THR A 33 -2.30 4.04 -13.12
CA THR A 33 -2.82 3.70 -11.79
C THR A 33 -3.62 2.41 -11.86
N VAL A 34 -3.49 1.59 -10.82
CA VAL A 34 -4.37 0.43 -10.63
C VAL A 34 -5.28 0.79 -9.46
N PHE A 35 -6.59 0.87 -9.73
CA PHE A 35 -7.56 1.48 -8.83
C PHE A 35 -8.54 0.44 -8.31
N HIS A 36 -8.55 0.26 -6.98
CA HIS A 36 -9.49 -0.60 -6.29
C HIS A 36 -10.80 0.15 -6.02
N ASN A 37 -11.90 -0.34 -6.61
CA ASN A 37 -13.26 0.20 -6.45
C ASN A 37 -13.33 1.70 -6.75
N ARG A 38 -12.91 2.10 -7.96
CA ARG A 38 -12.93 3.50 -8.38
C ARG A 38 -14.36 4.07 -8.37
N PRO A 39 -14.59 5.23 -7.74
CA PRO A 39 -15.88 5.91 -7.81
C PRO A 39 -16.25 6.27 -9.25
N GLU A 40 -17.54 6.16 -9.57
CA GLU A 40 -18.07 6.59 -10.86
C GLU A 40 -17.79 8.09 -11.09
N GLY A 41 -17.39 8.46 -12.32
CA GLY A 41 -17.10 9.84 -12.69
C GLY A 41 -15.77 10.40 -12.18
N LEU A 42 -14.95 9.63 -11.44
CA LEU A 42 -13.61 10.06 -11.05
C LEU A 42 -12.66 10.02 -12.26
N GLU A 43 -12.32 11.18 -12.80
CA GLU A 43 -11.30 11.35 -13.83
C GLU A 43 -9.91 11.51 -13.21
N LEU A 44 -8.92 10.80 -13.76
CA LEU A 44 -7.54 10.79 -13.27
C LEU A 44 -6.59 11.29 -14.36
N PRO A 45 -5.44 11.89 -13.99
CA PRO A 45 -4.52 12.49 -14.96
C PRO A 45 -3.64 11.47 -15.71
N LEU A 46 -3.92 10.17 -15.57
CA LEU A 46 -3.16 9.05 -16.10
C LEU A 46 -4.08 7.86 -16.43
N PRO A 47 -3.65 6.91 -17.28
CA PRO A 47 -4.43 5.71 -17.57
C PRO A 47 -4.74 4.87 -16.33
N VAL A 48 -5.91 4.25 -16.32
CA VAL A 48 -6.46 3.52 -15.17
C VAL A 48 -6.69 2.05 -15.51
N VAL A 49 -6.27 1.16 -14.62
CA VAL A 49 -6.67 -0.25 -14.58
C VAL A 49 -7.58 -0.42 -13.36
N ASP A 50 -8.88 -0.54 -13.59
CA ASP A 50 -9.85 -0.73 -12.52
C ASP A 50 -9.90 -2.20 -12.07
N ILE A 51 -9.93 -2.40 -10.75
CA ILE A 51 -10.15 -3.70 -10.12
C ILE A 51 -11.19 -3.59 -9.01
N ASP A 52 -12.00 -4.63 -8.88
CA ASP A 52 -13.05 -4.75 -7.88
C ASP A 52 -13.23 -6.21 -7.44
N ASP A 53 -14.19 -6.47 -6.55
CA ASP A 53 -14.50 -7.83 -6.07
C ASP A 53 -14.86 -8.78 -7.24
N ALA A 54 -15.49 -8.27 -8.29
CA ALA A 54 -15.88 -9.06 -9.45
C ALA A 54 -14.64 -9.49 -10.25
N TRP A 55 -13.69 -8.59 -10.46
CA TRP A 55 -12.40 -8.88 -11.08
C TRP A 55 -11.63 -9.93 -10.26
N VAL A 56 -11.55 -9.77 -8.93
CA VAL A 56 -10.88 -10.72 -8.04
C VAL A 56 -11.51 -12.11 -8.16
N ALA A 57 -12.84 -12.20 -8.11
CA ALA A 57 -13.56 -13.47 -8.22
C ALA A 57 -13.37 -14.11 -9.61
N ALA A 58 -13.50 -13.34 -10.69
CA ALA A 58 -13.36 -13.80 -12.06
C ALA A 58 -11.95 -14.34 -12.35
N ASN A 59 -10.93 -13.81 -11.67
CA ASN A 59 -9.55 -14.23 -11.80
C ASN A 59 -9.16 -15.41 -10.89
N GLY A 60 -10.13 -16.06 -10.23
CA GLY A 60 -9.85 -17.20 -9.37
C GLY A 60 -9.00 -16.82 -8.15
N LEU A 61 -9.14 -15.60 -7.65
CA LEU A 61 -8.50 -15.11 -6.45
C LEU A 61 -9.48 -15.10 -5.26
N ARG A 62 -8.96 -15.03 -4.04
CA ARG A 62 -9.80 -15.00 -2.84
C ARG A 62 -10.24 -13.57 -2.55
N VAL A 63 -11.55 -13.36 -2.50
CA VAL A 63 -12.16 -12.09 -2.06
C VAL A 63 -12.13 -12.05 -0.53
N LEU A 64 -11.39 -11.09 0.04
CA LEU A 64 -11.33 -10.80 1.47
C LEU A 64 -11.92 -9.42 1.73
N PRO A 65 -12.55 -9.14 2.89
CA PRO A 65 -13.06 -7.79 3.16
C PRO A 65 -12.02 -6.66 3.05
N ASP A 66 -10.74 -6.98 3.25
CA ASP A 66 -9.60 -6.07 3.19
C ASP A 66 -8.57 -6.46 2.11
N TRP A 67 -8.99 -7.17 1.04
CA TRP A 67 -8.05 -7.64 0.01
C TRP A 67 -7.26 -6.49 -0.64
N GLY A 68 -7.87 -5.31 -0.80
CA GLY A 68 -7.19 -4.15 -1.38
C GLY A 68 -5.98 -3.67 -0.58
N TRP A 69 -5.96 -3.93 0.73
CA TRP A 69 -4.81 -3.67 1.60
C TRP A 69 -3.92 -4.90 1.76
N ARG A 70 -4.53 -6.05 2.04
CA ARG A 70 -3.82 -7.27 2.41
C ARG A 70 -3.18 -7.98 1.22
N CYS A 71 -3.83 -7.94 0.07
CA CYS A 71 -3.45 -8.65 -1.15
C CYS A 71 -3.10 -7.64 -2.24
N GLY A 72 -2.20 -6.73 -1.93
CA GLY A 72 -1.73 -5.72 -2.86
C GLY A 72 -1.01 -6.28 -4.10
N ASP A 73 -0.63 -7.55 -4.09
CA ASP A 73 -0.20 -8.31 -5.26
C ASP A 73 -1.30 -8.47 -6.32
N TYR A 74 -2.58 -8.35 -5.96
CA TYR A 74 -3.66 -8.39 -6.95
C TYR A 74 -3.56 -7.24 -7.96
N PHE A 75 -3.06 -6.07 -7.52
CA PHE A 75 -2.81 -4.92 -8.39
C PHE A 75 -1.71 -5.22 -9.41
N LEU A 76 -0.70 -6.02 -9.03
CA LEU A 76 0.37 -6.45 -9.93
C LEU A 76 -0.19 -7.33 -11.04
N TYR A 77 -1.05 -8.28 -10.68
CA TYR A 77 -1.63 -9.23 -11.65
C TYR A 77 -2.57 -8.52 -12.62
N ALA A 78 -3.40 -7.60 -12.12
CA ALA A 78 -4.26 -6.79 -12.97
C ALA A 78 -3.46 -5.94 -13.95
N LEU A 79 -2.39 -5.30 -13.47
CA LEU A 79 -1.49 -4.54 -14.32
C LEU A 79 -0.81 -5.40 -15.40
N ARG A 80 -0.32 -6.58 -15.00
CA ARG A 80 0.28 -7.57 -15.89
C ARG A 80 -0.68 -8.03 -16.99
N GLN A 81 -1.95 -8.25 -16.65
CA GLN A 81 -2.99 -8.64 -17.61
C GLN A 81 -3.37 -7.49 -18.55
N ALA A 82 -3.43 -6.25 -18.05
CA ALA A 82 -3.78 -5.08 -18.85
C ALA A 82 -2.68 -4.70 -19.85
N ILE A 83 -1.41 -4.87 -19.48
CA ILE A 83 -0.25 -4.46 -20.31
C ILE A 83 0.75 -5.63 -20.45
N PRO A 84 0.39 -6.74 -21.12
CA PRO A 84 1.19 -7.96 -21.14
C PRO A 84 2.49 -7.84 -21.95
N ALA A 85 2.70 -6.76 -22.69
CA ALA A 85 3.92 -6.53 -23.45
C ALA A 85 5.07 -5.93 -22.61
N ALA A 86 4.80 -5.49 -21.38
CA ALA A 86 5.84 -4.94 -20.52
C ALA A 86 6.67 -6.06 -19.86
N ASP A 87 7.98 -5.83 -19.75
CA ASP A 87 8.91 -6.77 -19.16
C ASP A 87 8.86 -6.69 -17.62
N HIS A 88 8.69 -5.48 -17.08
CA HIS A 88 8.71 -5.21 -15.65
C HIS A 88 7.62 -4.24 -15.21
N TYR A 89 7.20 -4.39 -13.96
CA TYR A 89 6.07 -3.69 -13.35
C TYR A 89 6.47 -3.18 -11.98
N TRP A 90 6.52 -1.87 -11.82
CA TRP A 90 6.62 -1.23 -10.51
C TRP A 90 5.23 -1.09 -9.90
N LEU A 91 5.08 -1.51 -8.65
CA LEU A 91 3.96 -1.12 -7.80
C LEU A 91 4.46 -0.14 -6.75
N ILE A 92 3.76 0.98 -6.65
CA ILE A 92 4.10 2.09 -5.76
C ILE A 92 2.84 2.51 -5.00
N GLU A 93 2.93 2.59 -3.67
CA GLU A 93 1.85 3.09 -2.82
C GLU A 93 1.77 4.62 -2.81
N PRO A 94 0.57 5.20 -2.61
CA PRO A 94 0.36 6.64 -2.71
C PRO A 94 1.02 7.41 -1.54
N ASP A 95 1.33 6.74 -0.45
CA ASP A 95 2.05 7.29 0.70
C ASP A 95 3.56 7.00 0.68
N VAL A 96 4.11 6.59 -0.48
CA VAL A 96 5.56 6.73 -0.70
C VAL A 96 5.89 8.20 -0.97
N PHE A 97 7.00 8.69 -0.45
CA PHE A 97 7.53 10.01 -0.78
C PHE A 97 9.01 9.93 -1.09
N PHE A 98 9.43 10.66 -2.12
CA PHE A 98 10.83 10.74 -2.53
C PHE A 98 11.41 12.11 -2.16
N THR A 99 12.54 12.13 -1.46
CA THR A 99 13.39 13.32 -1.30
C THR A 99 14.53 13.26 -2.31
N GLY A 100 14.86 14.39 -2.95
CA GLY A 100 15.86 14.45 -4.02
C GLY A 100 15.34 14.08 -5.43
N PRO A 101 16.21 14.03 -6.45
CA PRO A 101 15.83 13.75 -7.84
C PRO A 101 15.46 12.27 -8.05
N VAL A 102 14.16 11.95 -7.98
CA VAL A 102 13.64 10.57 -8.09
C VAL A 102 14.09 9.83 -9.36
N ALA A 103 14.40 10.54 -10.45
CA ALA A 103 14.99 9.96 -11.65
C ALA A 103 16.30 9.21 -11.37
N ASP A 104 17.11 9.67 -10.40
CA ASP A 104 18.40 9.05 -10.07
C ASP A 104 18.21 7.66 -9.45
N LEU A 105 17.17 7.46 -8.64
CA LEU A 105 16.81 6.13 -8.11
C LEU A 105 16.49 5.17 -9.25
N PHE A 106 15.58 5.58 -10.14
CA PHE A 106 15.11 4.72 -11.22
C PHE A 106 16.19 4.48 -12.29
N ALA A 107 17.13 5.42 -12.48
CA ALA A 107 18.30 5.22 -13.33
C ALA A 107 19.23 4.11 -12.81
N LYS A 108 19.41 3.99 -11.48
CA LYS A 108 20.26 2.94 -10.86
C LYS A 108 19.74 1.52 -11.06
N VAL A 109 18.43 1.39 -11.22
CA VAL A 109 17.73 0.12 -11.46
C VAL A 109 17.34 -0.08 -12.93
N ALA A 110 17.61 0.90 -13.79
CA ALA A 110 17.35 0.79 -15.22
C ALA A 110 18.21 -0.33 -15.83
N GLY A 111 17.59 -1.15 -16.68
CA GLY A 111 18.27 -2.27 -17.36
C GLY A 111 18.56 -3.51 -16.48
N ARG A 112 18.24 -3.46 -15.19
CA ARG A 112 18.35 -4.61 -14.28
C ARG A 112 17.31 -5.69 -14.62
N GLY A 113 17.76 -6.92 -14.84
CA GLY A 113 16.92 -8.04 -15.29
C GLY A 113 16.32 -8.91 -14.18
N GLU A 114 16.59 -8.57 -12.91
CA GLU A 114 16.15 -9.34 -11.75
C GLU A 114 14.62 -9.42 -11.69
N ASP A 115 14.08 -10.61 -11.47
CA ASP A 115 12.64 -10.85 -11.50
C ASP A 115 11.89 -10.13 -10.38
N LEU A 116 12.56 -9.87 -9.25
CA LEU A 116 12.01 -9.13 -8.12
C LEU A 116 13.02 -8.08 -7.64
N LEU A 117 12.55 -6.84 -7.48
CA LEU A 117 13.22 -5.83 -6.65
C LEU A 117 12.31 -5.46 -5.50
N GLY A 118 12.84 -5.53 -4.28
CA GLY A 118 12.12 -5.17 -3.07
C GLY A 118 12.99 -4.35 -2.13
N VAL A 119 12.35 -3.57 -1.26
CA VAL A 119 13.03 -2.86 -0.19
C VAL A 119 13.09 -3.77 1.03
N ARG A 120 14.31 -4.03 1.54
CA ARG A 120 14.55 -4.88 2.71
C ARG A 120 13.99 -6.30 2.55
N ILE A 121 14.46 -7.01 1.52
CA ILE A 121 14.17 -8.43 1.38
C ILE A 121 14.90 -9.18 2.51
N GLU A 122 14.15 -9.66 3.50
CA GLU A 122 14.72 -10.25 4.71
C GLU A 122 13.89 -11.45 5.21
N PRO A 123 14.49 -12.40 5.96
CA PRO A 123 13.77 -13.48 6.59
C PRO A 123 12.74 -12.95 7.59
N MET A 124 11.61 -13.65 7.69
CA MET A 124 10.56 -13.35 8.66
C MET A 124 10.50 -14.42 9.76
N GLU A 125 10.20 -14.01 10.99
CA GLU A 125 10.09 -14.92 12.13
C GLU A 125 9.04 -16.01 11.94
N ALA A 126 9.41 -17.23 12.35
CA ALA A 126 8.49 -18.35 12.41
C ALA A 126 7.34 -18.05 13.39
N GLY A 127 6.09 -18.12 12.91
CA GLY A 127 4.89 -17.87 13.72
C GLY A 127 4.20 -16.52 13.49
N HIS A 128 4.78 -15.64 12.67
CA HIS A 128 4.11 -14.41 12.25
C HIS A 128 2.73 -14.72 11.66
N ARG A 129 1.70 -13.92 11.99
CA ARG A 129 0.31 -14.23 11.65
C ARG A 129 0.08 -14.45 10.15
N PHE A 130 0.78 -13.71 9.31
CA PHE A 130 0.69 -13.83 7.85
C PHE A 130 1.53 -14.99 7.30
N GLY A 131 2.52 -15.49 8.04
CA GLY A 131 3.28 -16.68 7.67
C GLY A 131 2.53 -18.00 7.90
N ARG A 132 1.46 -17.99 8.72
CA ARG A 132 0.70 -19.20 9.07
C ARG A 132 0.09 -19.92 7.87
N GLY A 133 -0.13 -19.19 6.79
CA GLY A 133 -0.67 -19.75 5.56
C GLY A 133 0.34 -20.48 4.68
N MET A 134 1.64 -20.43 4.99
CA MET A 134 2.70 -21.00 4.17
C MET A 134 3.53 -22.03 4.97
N PRO A 135 2.93 -23.14 5.44
CA PRO A 135 3.66 -24.13 6.22
C PRO A 135 4.74 -24.80 5.37
N GLY A 136 5.93 -24.98 5.95
CA GLY A 136 7.05 -25.69 5.29
C GLY A 136 7.83 -24.86 4.27
N VAL A 137 7.49 -23.58 4.09
CA VAL A 137 8.23 -22.65 3.22
C VAL A 137 9.03 -21.68 4.10
N PRO A 138 10.33 -21.44 3.84
CA PRO A 138 11.06 -20.35 4.47
C PRO A 138 10.34 -19.02 4.26
N LEU A 139 10.06 -18.32 5.35
CA LEU A 139 9.29 -17.08 5.31
C LEU A 139 10.21 -15.90 5.05
N TRP A 140 9.83 -15.08 4.07
CA TRP A 140 10.50 -13.86 3.66
C TRP A 140 9.49 -12.73 3.56
N ARG A 141 9.97 -11.50 3.68
CA ARG A 141 9.20 -10.28 3.47
C ARG A 141 10.05 -9.22 2.79
N ALA A 142 9.38 -8.21 2.25
CA ALA A 142 9.94 -6.92 1.89
C ALA A 142 8.84 -5.87 2.05
N ILE A 143 9.20 -4.59 2.09
CA ILE A 143 8.20 -3.51 2.11
C ILE A 143 7.53 -3.43 0.73
N PHE A 144 6.21 -3.67 0.66
CA PHE A 144 5.53 -3.75 -0.63
C PHE A 144 5.31 -2.39 -1.30
N ALA A 145 5.35 -1.32 -0.53
CA ALA A 145 5.05 0.05 -0.96
C ALA A 145 5.90 0.54 -2.13
N LEU A 146 7.07 -0.07 -2.35
CA LEU A 146 7.93 0.19 -3.51
C LEU A 146 8.57 -1.13 -3.96
N THR A 147 7.97 -1.78 -4.95
CA THR A 147 8.44 -3.07 -5.46
C THR A 147 8.38 -3.14 -6.98
N ARG A 148 9.26 -3.95 -7.56
CA ARG A 148 9.26 -4.25 -9.00
C ARG A 148 9.21 -5.75 -9.22
N PHE A 149 8.37 -6.20 -10.14
CA PHE A 149 8.31 -7.59 -10.57
C PHE A 149 8.49 -7.70 -12.09
N SER A 150 9.15 -8.75 -12.58
CA SER A 150 9.11 -9.12 -13.99
C SER A 150 7.74 -9.68 -14.35
N GLY A 151 7.37 -9.64 -15.63
CA GLY A 151 6.13 -10.27 -16.11
C GLY A 151 6.07 -11.76 -15.78
N ARG A 152 7.21 -12.46 -15.90
CA ARG A 152 7.32 -13.87 -15.53
C ARG A 152 7.08 -14.11 -14.03
N ALA A 153 7.65 -13.27 -13.15
CA ALA A 153 7.37 -13.37 -11.72
C ALA A 153 5.90 -13.10 -11.41
N ALA A 154 5.30 -12.07 -12.01
CA ALA A 154 3.88 -11.79 -11.86
C ALA A 154 3.02 -12.98 -12.28
N ASP A 155 3.30 -13.60 -13.44
CA ASP A 155 2.57 -14.77 -13.94
C ASP A 155 2.71 -15.99 -13.00
N ARG A 156 3.93 -16.26 -12.49
CA ARG A 156 4.19 -17.33 -11.52
C ARG A 156 3.46 -17.12 -10.20
N LEU A 157 3.55 -15.92 -9.65
CA LEU A 157 2.92 -15.56 -8.38
C LEU A 157 1.40 -15.56 -8.50
N PHE A 158 0.86 -15.10 -9.62
CA PHE A 158 -0.59 -15.15 -9.89
C PHE A 158 -1.11 -16.58 -9.86
N ALA A 159 -0.45 -17.50 -10.60
CA ALA A 159 -0.82 -18.91 -10.59
C ALA A 159 -0.71 -19.53 -9.18
N ALA A 160 0.36 -19.23 -8.44
CA ALA A 160 0.51 -19.68 -7.05
C ALA A 160 -0.61 -19.13 -6.15
N ARG A 161 -1.04 -17.89 -6.37
CA ARG A 161 -2.10 -17.24 -5.58
C ARG A 161 -3.48 -17.83 -5.87
N GLN A 162 -3.73 -18.22 -7.12
CA GLN A 162 -4.94 -18.96 -7.51
C GLN A 162 -5.01 -20.33 -6.82
N VAL A 163 -3.89 -21.06 -6.70
CA VAL A 163 -3.84 -22.30 -5.91
C VAL A 163 -4.04 -22.01 -4.41
N TYR A 164 -3.42 -20.94 -3.92
CA TYR A 164 -3.49 -20.55 -2.50
C TYR A 164 -4.89 -20.10 -2.04
N ARG A 165 -5.73 -19.61 -2.96
CA ARG A 165 -7.13 -19.23 -2.71
C ARG A 165 -7.89 -20.32 -1.96
N ASP A 166 -7.72 -21.57 -2.35
CA ASP A 166 -8.46 -22.73 -1.84
C ASP A 166 -7.96 -23.21 -0.46
N SER A 167 -7.00 -22.49 0.13
CA SER A 167 -6.56 -22.75 1.49
C SER A 167 -7.72 -22.65 2.49
N LYS A 168 -7.86 -23.67 3.35
CA LYS A 168 -8.88 -23.73 4.40
C LYS A 168 -8.57 -22.83 5.61
N LEU A 169 -7.71 -21.83 5.42
CA LEU A 169 -7.31 -20.89 6.46
C LEU A 169 -8.48 -19.96 6.80
N GLU A 170 -8.59 -19.65 8.10
CA GLU A 170 -9.41 -18.53 8.53
C GLU A 170 -8.94 -17.25 7.85
N LEU A 171 -9.88 -16.36 7.51
CA LEU A 171 -9.58 -15.14 6.76
C LEU A 171 -8.44 -14.35 7.40
N ARG A 172 -8.41 -14.19 8.73
CA ARG A 172 -7.36 -13.43 9.45
C ARG A 172 -5.92 -13.99 9.32
N PHE A 173 -5.76 -15.23 8.85
CA PHE A 173 -4.46 -15.88 8.63
C PHE A 173 -4.09 -16.01 7.15
N TYR A 174 -4.94 -15.51 6.25
CA TYR A 174 -4.59 -15.45 4.84
C TYR A 174 -3.37 -14.54 4.65
N THR A 175 -2.33 -15.07 4.00
CA THR A 175 -1.02 -14.45 3.88
C THR A 175 -1.10 -13.16 3.06
N ASN A 176 -0.54 -12.07 3.59
CA ASN A 176 -0.48 -10.79 2.89
C ASN A 176 0.45 -10.83 1.67
N ASP A 177 0.39 -9.82 0.82
CA ASP A 177 1.23 -9.60 -0.35
C ASP A 177 2.73 -9.70 -0.05
N GLU A 178 3.23 -8.99 0.96
CA GLU A 178 4.65 -8.97 1.35
C GLU A 178 5.18 -10.37 1.65
N THR A 179 4.48 -11.09 2.53
CA THR A 179 4.92 -12.42 2.92
C THR A 179 4.76 -13.39 1.75
N PHE A 180 3.62 -13.35 1.07
CA PHE A 180 3.29 -14.31 0.02
C PHE A 180 4.25 -14.20 -1.17
N CYS A 181 4.42 -13.00 -1.71
CA CYS A 181 5.20 -12.79 -2.92
C CYS A 181 6.66 -13.15 -2.71
N PHE A 182 7.28 -12.63 -1.64
CA PHE A 182 8.70 -12.87 -1.41
C PHE A 182 8.97 -14.30 -0.94
N SER A 183 8.14 -14.89 -0.07
CA SER A 183 8.33 -16.30 0.33
C SER A 183 8.15 -17.25 -0.86
N THR A 184 7.15 -17.02 -1.71
CA THR A 184 6.89 -17.86 -2.88
C THR A 184 7.98 -17.70 -3.93
N ALA A 185 8.39 -16.47 -4.23
CA ALA A 185 9.40 -16.21 -5.25
C ALA A 185 10.79 -16.70 -4.84
N LEU A 186 11.20 -16.49 -3.59
CA LEU A 186 12.52 -16.95 -3.10
C LEU A 186 12.58 -18.48 -2.92
N ALA A 187 11.44 -19.16 -2.86
CA ALA A 187 11.38 -20.62 -2.93
C ALA A 187 11.50 -21.15 -4.38
N ASP A 188 11.27 -20.32 -5.41
CA ASP A 188 11.40 -20.68 -6.81
C ASP A 188 12.82 -20.36 -7.31
N ALA A 189 13.67 -21.39 -7.44
CA ALA A 189 15.05 -21.25 -7.90
C ALA A 189 15.20 -20.70 -9.33
N THR A 190 14.10 -20.60 -10.09
CA THR A 190 14.10 -20.02 -11.45
C THR A 190 13.90 -18.51 -11.48
N LEU A 191 13.54 -17.90 -10.35
CA LEU A 191 13.36 -16.47 -10.19
C LEU A 191 14.55 -15.83 -9.48
N SER A 192 15.00 -14.71 -10.02
CA SER A 192 16.07 -13.89 -9.47
C SER A 192 15.51 -12.73 -8.65
N HIS A 193 16.27 -12.26 -7.67
CA HIS A 193 15.86 -11.12 -6.86
C HIS A 193 17.07 -10.26 -6.47
N ALA A 194 16.81 -8.98 -6.20
CA ALA A 194 17.79 -8.09 -5.60
C ALA A 194 17.12 -7.11 -4.62
N ASN A 195 17.89 -6.67 -3.64
CA ASN A 195 17.43 -5.72 -2.64
C ASN A 195 17.77 -4.29 -3.08
N LEU A 196 16.77 -3.40 -3.06
CA LEU A 196 16.95 -2.00 -3.41
C LEU A 196 17.90 -1.27 -2.45
N CYS A 197 17.98 -1.72 -1.20
CA CYS A 197 18.94 -1.21 -0.22
C CYS A 197 20.40 -1.46 -0.62
N ASP A 198 20.66 -2.51 -1.41
CA ASP A 198 22.02 -2.82 -1.88
C ASP A 198 22.36 -2.06 -3.17
N ILE A 199 21.36 -1.82 -4.03
CA ILE A 199 21.54 -1.18 -5.33
C ILE A 199 21.66 0.35 -5.19
N ALA A 200 20.88 0.96 -4.30
CA ALA A 200 20.80 2.40 -4.12
C ALA A 200 20.81 2.76 -2.62
N PRO A 201 21.86 2.39 -1.86
CA PRO A 201 21.89 2.51 -0.40
C PRO A 201 21.60 3.93 0.10
N GLU A 202 22.04 4.96 -0.62
CA GLU A 202 21.79 6.36 -0.28
C GLU A 202 20.30 6.73 -0.25
N TRP A 203 19.46 6.04 -1.01
CA TRP A 203 18.00 6.23 -1.01
C TRP A 203 17.30 5.56 0.17
N PHE A 204 17.99 4.67 0.90
CA PHE A 204 17.42 3.84 1.96
C PHE A 204 18.22 3.88 3.29
N ALA A 205 19.22 4.77 3.40
CA ALA A 205 20.20 4.78 4.49
C ALA A 205 19.63 5.04 5.89
N GLN A 206 18.43 5.63 6.00
CA GLN A 206 17.83 6.05 7.28
C GLN A 206 16.67 5.15 7.74
N GLU A 207 16.56 3.94 7.19
CA GLU A 207 15.41 3.05 7.44
C GLU A 207 14.07 3.78 7.23
N THR A 208 13.97 4.59 6.19
CA THR A 208 12.84 5.49 5.94
C THR A 208 11.64 4.78 5.30
N MET A 209 11.84 3.57 4.81
CA MET A 209 10.79 2.66 4.35
C MET A 209 10.43 1.68 5.46
N ARG A 210 9.37 2.00 6.22
CA ARG A 210 8.83 1.15 7.29
C ARG A 210 7.33 0.97 7.08
N THR A 211 6.67 0.16 7.91
CA THR A 211 5.21 0.05 7.91
C THR A 211 4.54 1.00 8.92
N ASP A 212 5.30 1.53 9.87
CA ASP A 212 4.87 2.36 11.01
C ASP A 212 6.13 2.99 11.64
N PRO A 213 6.11 4.22 12.19
CA PRO A 213 5.04 5.22 12.18
C PRO A 213 4.83 5.92 10.82
N ASP A 214 3.63 6.48 10.63
CA ASP A 214 3.40 7.55 9.65
C ASP A 214 4.35 8.73 9.91
N VAL A 215 4.95 9.25 8.83
CA VAL A 215 5.76 10.46 8.82
C VAL A 215 4.97 11.58 8.16
N LEU A 216 4.99 12.78 8.75
CA LEU A 216 4.32 13.93 8.17
C LEU A 216 5.16 14.55 7.06
N LEU A 217 4.50 14.84 5.93
CA LEU A 217 5.13 15.41 4.73
C LEU A 217 5.93 16.68 5.01
N ASP A 218 5.46 17.54 5.90
CA ASP A 218 6.11 18.80 6.25
C ASP A 218 7.45 18.63 6.96
N THR A 219 7.72 17.47 7.55
CA THR A 219 9.04 17.14 8.13
C THR A 219 10.07 16.73 7.06
N LEU A 220 9.60 16.35 5.86
CA LEU A 220 10.42 15.84 4.77
C LEU A 220 10.54 16.81 3.60
N ILE A 221 9.58 17.72 3.40
CA ILE A 221 9.48 18.54 2.18
C ILE A 221 10.70 19.47 1.96
N ALA A 222 11.38 19.86 3.04
CA ALA A 222 12.59 20.69 2.98
C ALA A 222 13.88 19.87 2.74
N GLN A 223 13.81 18.54 2.77
CA GLN A 223 14.96 17.68 2.59
C GLN A 223 15.32 17.55 1.11
N THR A 224 16.59 17.79 0.81
CA THR A 224 17.12 17.69 -0.56
C THR A 224 17.97 16.43 -0.77
N ALA A 225 18.39 15.76 0.31
CA ALA A 225 19.12 14.51 0.23
C ALA A 225 18.24 13.41 -0.38
N PRO A 226 18.80 12.54 -1.24
CA PRO A 226 18.09 11.37 -1.77
C PRO A 226 17.48 10.50 -0.66
N GLY A 227 16.23 10.09 -0.83
CA GLY A 227 15.56 9.24 0.14
C GLY A 227 14.19 8.78 -0.34
N ALA A 228 13.84 7.52 -0.09
CA ALA A 228 12.49 6.99 -0.24
C ALA A 228 11.90 6.77 1.15
N HIS A 229 10.71 7.31 1.40
CA HIS A 229 10.07 7.35 2.71
C HIS A 229 8.68 6.73 2.63
N HIS A 230 8.31 5.91 3.62
CA HIS A 230 6.99 5.32 3.73
C HIS A 230 6.69 4.88 5.18
N PRO A 231 5.45 5.08 5.68
CA PRO A 231 4.37 5.83 5.04
C PRO A 231 4.49 7.34 5.29
N VAL A 232 4.25 8.16 4.26
CA VAL A 232 4.26 9.63 4.33
C VAL A 232 2.89 10.19 3.99
N ARG A 233 2.36 11.01 4.90
CA ARG A 233 1.00 11.55 4.81
C ARG A 233 1.01 13.06 4.90
N ALA A 234 0.17 13.72 4.11
CA ALA A 234 -0.18 15.12 4.39
C ALA A 234 -0.82 15.25 5.79
N ARG A 235 -0.53 16.32 6.52
CA ARG A 235 -1.00 16.53 7.91
C ARG A 235 -2.53 16.40 8.02
N ALA A 236 -3.28 16.97 7.08
CA ALA A 236 -4.73 16.85 7.04
C ALA A 236 -5.21 15.40 6.79
N SER A 237 -4.56 14.68 5.86
CA SER A 237 -4.83 13.26 5.57
C SER A 237 -4.59 12.39 6.82
N PHE A 238 -3.47 12.62 7.51
CA PHE A 238 -3.12 11.94 8.75
C PHE A 238 -4.14 12.19 9.87
N LYS A 239 -4.50 13.46 10.12
CA LYS A 239 -5.54 13.84 11.11
C LYS A 239 -6.88 13.15 10.83
N ARG A 240 -7.34 13.16 9.57
CA ARG A 240 -8.59 12.46 9.19
C ARG A 240 -8.51 10.95 9.47
N GLY A 241 -7.43 10.30 9.04
CA GLY A 241 -7.23 8.87 9.28
C GLY A 241 -7.15 8.52 10.78
N LEU A 242 -6.60 9.41 11.60
CA LEU A 242 -6.64 9.28 13.06
C LEU A 242 -8.05 9.39 13.61
N VAL A 243 -8.80 10.43 13.23
CA VAL A 243 -10.19 10.63 13.66
C VAL A 243 -11.05 9.41 13.34
N ASP A 244 -10.96 8.89 12.12
CA ASP A 244 -11.72 7.71 11.68
C ASP A 244 -11.42 6.51 12.59
N ARG A 245 -10.13 6.22 12.79
CA ARG A 245 -9.69 5.10 13.64
C ARG A 245 -10.08 5.27 15.11
N LEU A 246 -10.02 6.48 15.66
CA LEU A 246 -10.34 6.74 17.06
C LEU A 246 -11.84 6.70 17.35
N THR A 247 -12.66 7.00 16.35
CA THR A 247 -14.12 6.86 16.44
C THR A 247 -14.52 5.37 16.56
N ASP A 248 -13.74 4.47 15.93
CA ASP A 248 -14.04 3.04 15.91
C ASP A 248 -13.31 2.23 17.01
N ASN A 249 -12.05 2.56 17.34
CA ASN A 249 -11.24 1.80 18.30
C ASN A 249 -10.13 2.62 18.95
N THR A 250 -10.36 3.06 20.19
CA THR A 250 -9.38 3.84 20.98
C THR A 250 -8.16 3.03 21.45
N GLY A 251 -8.22 1.69 21.42
CA GLY A 251 -7.09 0.82 21.76
C GLY A 251 -5.90 0.98 20.81
N TYR A 252 -6.11 1.61 19.66
CA TYR A 252 -5.08 1.92 18.68
C TYR A 252 -4.06 2.95 19.18
N LEU A 253 -4.45 3.89 20.06
CA LEU A 253 -3.58 4.96 20.57
C LEU A 253 -2.28 4.46 21.21
N LYS A 254 -2.33 3.32 21.92
CA LYS A 254 -1.16 2.74 22.58
C LYS A 254 -0.05 2.33 21.62
N ARG A 255 -0.37 2.10 20.34
CA ARG A 255 0.59 1.71 19.29
C ARG A 255 1.09 2.89 18.47
N MET A 256 0.49 4.07 18.64
CA MET A 256 0.78 5.25 17.81
C MET A 256 1.68 6.28 18.50
N SER A 257 2.35 5.95 19.60
CA SER A 257 3.14 6.94 20.35
C SER A 257 4.14 7.68 19.47
N ALA A 258 4.74 6.99 18.51
CA ALA A 258 5.67 7.58 17.56
C ALA A 258 4.97 8.52 16.56
N SER A 259 3.88 8.10 15.92
CA SER A 259 3.14 8.95 14.97
C SER A 259 2.48 10.16 15.64
N LEU A 260 1.99 10.00 16.87
CA LEU A 260 1.47 11.11 17.68
C LEU A 260 2.57 12.11 18.05
N GLY A 261 3.82 11.64 18.18
CA GLY A 261 4.98 12.50 18.39
C GLY A 261 5.25 13.49 17.24
N CYS A 262 4.65 13.29 16.06
CA CYS A 262 4.76 14.21 14.94
C CYS A 262 3.73 15.36 14.97
N LEU A 263 2.77 15.32 15.91
CA LEU A 263 1.68 16.30 16.00
C LEU A 263 2.01 17.43 16.97
N SER A 264 1.53 18.63 16.63
CA SER A 264 1.53 19.76 17.57
C SER A 264 0.39 19.61 18.60
N PRO A 265 0.43 20.31 19.75
CA PRO A 265 -0.70 20.35 20.67
C PRO A 265 -2.01 20.79 20.01
N GLU A 266 -1.96 21.77 19.11
CA GLU A 266 -3.12 22.25 18.35
C GLU A 266 -3.70 21.13 17.45
N ASP A 267 -2.85 20.31 16.83
CA ASP A 267 -3.33 19.17 16.05
C ASP A 267 -4.03 18.13 16.91
N ILE A 268 -3.54 17.89 18.12
CA ILE A 268 -4.16 16.96 19.08
C ILE A 268 -5.53 17.49 19.50
N ASP A 269 -5.63 18.79 19.79
CA ASP A 269 -6.89 19.44 20.17
C ASP A 269 -7.91 19.38 19.03
N ASP A 270 -7.50 19.65 17.79
CA ASP A 270 -8.34 19.52 16.61
C ASP A 270 -8.87 18.10 16.41
N ILE A 271 -7.99 17.09 16.54
CA ILE A 271 -8.39 15.68 16.45
C ILE A 271 -9.39 15.35 17.55
N ALA A 272 -9.14 15.77 18.79
CA ALA A 272 -10.01 15.50 19.92
C ALA A 272 -11.41 16.13 19.72
N ALA A 273 -11.47 17.38 19.27
CA ALA A 273 -12.71 18.08 18.97
C ALA A 273 -13.51 17.36 17.88
N GLU A 274 -12.85 16.93 16.81
CA GLU A 274 -13.49 16.24 15.69
C GLU A 274 -13.96 14.82 16.06
N VAL A 275 -13.18 14.05 16.83
CA VAL A 275 -13.59 12.74 17.37
C VAL A 275 -14.83 12.91 18.26
N ALA A 276 -14.85 13.93 19.13
CA ALA A 276 -16.00 14.22 19.97
C ALA A 276 -17.26 14.56 19.14
N ARG A 277 -17.11 15.37 18.09
CA ARG A 277 -18.19 15.73 17.16
C ARG A 277 -18.79 14.49 16.49
N ARG A 278 -17.96 13.64 15.88
CA ARG A 278 -18.41 12.42 15.18
C ARG A 278 -19.03 11.41 16.12
N SER A 279 -18.42 11.19 17.27
CA SER A 279 -18.97 10.30 18.31
C SER A 279 -20.38 10.75 18.72
N ARG A 280 -20.59 12.06 18.88
CA ARG A 280 -21.91 12.64 19.18
C ARG A 280 -22.92 12.40 18.06
N GLU A 281 -22.53 12.58 16.79
CA GLU A 281 -23.40 12.33 15.63
C GLU A 281 -23.85 10.87 15.57
N THR A 282 -22.92 9.93 15.74
CA THR A 282 -23.21 8.49 15.81
C THR A 282 -24.18 8.17 16.94
N LEU A 283 -23.93 8.71 18.15
CA LEU A 283 -24.83 8.53 19.29
C LEU A 283 -26.23 9.10 19.04
N MET A 284 -26.33 10.26 18.39
CA MET A 284 -27.62 10.87 18.06
C MET A 284 -28.38 10.08 16.99
N HIS A 285 -27.67 9.47 16.03
CA HIS A 285 -28.28 8.59 15.03
C HIS A 285 -28.88 7.32 15.66
N HIS A 286 -28.19 6.73 16.64
CA HIS A 286 -28.67 5.53 17.35
C HIS A 286 -29.55 5.82 18.56
N ARG A 287 -29.73 7.10 18.93
CA ARG A 287 -30.62 7.48 20.02
C ARG A 287 -32.06 7.07 19.64
N PRO A 288 -32.73 6.22 20.44
CA PRO A 288 -34.11 5.84 20.16
C PRO A 288 -34.98 7.10 20.05
N ARG A 289 -35.74 7.23 18.96
CA ARG A 289 -36.79 8.25 18.91
C ARG A 289 -37.78 7.94 20.02
N ALA A 290 -38.02 8.90 20.91
CA ALA A 290 -38.99 8.74 21.98
C ALA A 290 -40.34 8.35 21.37
N LYS A 291 -40.82 7.13 21.66
CA LYS A 291 -42.18 6.71 21.35
C LYS A 291 -43.12 7.60 22.17
N GLY A 292 -43.71 8.62 21.56
CA GLY A 292 -44.71 9.47 22.21
C GLY A 292 -44.61 10.99 22.00
N ALA A 293 -43.77 11.50 21.09
CA ALA A 293 -43.87 12.92 20.72
C ALA A 293 -45.17 13.15 19.93
N VAL A 294 -46.22 13.57 20.64
CA VAL A 294 -47.47 14.06 20.05
C VAL A 294 -47.14 15.30 19.21
N PRO A 295 -47.52 15.36 17.92
CA PRO A 295 -47.27 16.54 17.11
C PRO A 295 -47.99 17.76 17.72
N PRO A 296 -47.36 18.94 17.73
CA PRO A 296 -47.99 20.14 18.25
C PRO A 296 -49.23 20.47 17.40
N LYS A 297 -50.33 20.77 18.10
CA LYS A 297 -51.56 21.31 17.51
C LYS A 297 -51.37 22.76 17.09
#